data_AF-A0A8T7E1Y5-F1
#
_entry.id   AF-A0A8T7E1Y5-F1
#
_cell.length_a   1.000
_cell.length_b   1.000
_cell.length_c   1.000
_cell.angle_alpha   90.00
_cell.angle_beta   90.00
_cell.angle_gamma   90.00
#
_symmetry.space_group_name_H-M   'P 1'
#
loop_
_entity.id
_entity.type
_entity.pdbx_description
1 polymer ?
#
loop_
_entity_poly.entity_id
_entity_poly.type
_entity_poly.pdbx_seq_one_letter_code
_entity_poly.pdbx_strand_id
1 'polypeptide(L)' 'MTQQHKQSGFTLIEVMVVVVILGILAAIVVPRVMSRPDEARIVKVQQDIRALSAALDLYKLDNFVYPST' A
#
# COMPACT_ATOMS: atom_id res chain seq x y z
N MET A 1 -26.58 -6.70 51.35
CA MET A 1 -26.61 -7.83 50.40
C MET A 1 -25.96 -7.37 49.10
N THR A 2 -24.69 -7.73 48.89
CA THR A 2 -23.93 -7.38 47.68
C THR A 2 -24.28 -8.36 46.58
N GLN A 3 -25.02 -7.90 45.58
CA GLN A 3 -25.39 -8.68 44.38
C GLN A 3 -24.12 -8.90 43.54
N GLN A 4 -23.51 -10.08 43.65
CA GLN A 4 -22.45 -10.50 42.73
C GLN A 4 -23.07 -10.77 41.35
N HIS A 5 -22.77 -9.89 40.39
CA HIS A 5 -23.09 -10.13 38.99
C HIS A 5 -22.22 -11.29 38.50
N LYS A 6 -22.86 -12.41 38.12
CA LYS A 6 -22.16 -13.51 37.45
C LYS A 6 -21.66 -13.00 36.09
N GLN A 7 -20.35 -12.98 35.90
CA GLN A 7 -19.75 -12.78 34.59
C GLN A 7 -20.12 -13.97 33.71
N SER A 8 -20.90 -13.75 32.65
CA SER A 8 -21.10 -14.75 31.60
C SER A 8 -19.88 -14.79 30.69
N GLY A 9 -19.28 -15.96 30.51
CA GLY A 9 -18.24 -16.19 29.51
C GLY A 9 -18.80 -16.25 28.09
N PHE A 10 -17.92 -16.09 27.11
CA PHE A 10 -18.25 -16.16 25.68
C PHE A 10 -18.65 -17.57 25.25
N THR A 11 -19.45 -17.68 24.19
CA THR A 11 -19.82 -18.98 23.62
C THR A 11 -18.86 -19.41 22.51
N LEU A 12 -18.74 -20.72 22.28
CA LEU A 12 -17.95 -21.23 21.14
C LEU A 12 -18.48 -20.72 19.81
N ILE A 13 -19.80 -20.62 19.66
CA ILE A 13 -20.46 -20.10 18.46
C ILE A 13 -20.06 -18.66 18.19
N GLU A 14 -19.98 -17.82 19.22
CA GLU A 14 -19.58 -16.42 19.11
C GLU A 14 -18.16 -16.28 18.56
N VAL A 15 -17.21 -17.08 19.08
CA VAL A 15 -15.83 -17.10 18.58
C VAL A 15 -15.77 -17.62 17.14
N MET A 16 -16.55 -18.65 16.79
CA MET A 16 -16.61 -19.18 15.43
C MET A 16 -17.09 -18.12 14.43
N VAL A 17 -18.15 -17.38 14.76
CA VAL A 17 -18.67 -16.29 13.90
C VAL A 17 -17.61 -15.21 13.70
N VAL A 18 -16.88 -14.82 14.75
CA VAL A 18 -15.80 -13.82 14.65
C VAL A 18 -14.69 -14.30 13.71
N VAL A 19 -14.22 -15.54 13.83
CA VAL A 19 -13.16 -16.08 12.97
C VAL A 19 -13.61 -16.16 11.51
N VAL A 20 -14.88 -16.50 11.25
CA VAL A 20 -15.46 -16.52 9.90
C VAL A 20 -15.47 -15.11 9.29
N ILE A 21 -15.92 -14.09 10.04
CA ILE A 21 -15.92 -12.70 9.58
C ILE A 21 -14.50 -12.23 9.28
N LEU A 22 -13.54 -12.50 10.18
CA LEU A 22 -12.13 -12.16 9.98
C LEU A 22 -11.54 -12.85 8.75
N GLY A 23 -11.90 -14.11 8.50
CA GLY A 23 -11.47 -14.86 7.30
C GLY A 23 -11.99 -14.24 6.00
N ILE A 24 -13.26 -13.86 5.95
CA ILE A 24 -13.86 -13.20 4.77
C ILE A 24 -13.20 -11.84 4.51
N LEU A 25 -13.00 -11.04 5.56
CA LEU A 25 -12.33 -9.74 5.45
C LEU A 25 -10.88 -9.88 4.97
N ALA A 26 -10.13 -10.83 5.53
CA ALA A 26 -8.75 -11.11 5.12
C ALA A 26 -8.67 -11.51 3.64
N ALA A 27 -9.56 -12.39 3.17
CA ALA A 27 -9.61 -12.83 1.79
C ALA A 27 -9.83 -11.68 0.79
N ILE A 28 -10.56 -10.63 1.18
CA ILE A 28 -10.84 -9.46 0.33
C ILE A 28 -9.71 -8.42 0.43
N VAL A 29 -9.19 -8.16 1.63
CA VAL A 29 -8.24 -7.05 1.88
C VAL A 29 -6.83 -7.40 1.43
N VAL A 30 -6.34 -8.61 1.71
CA VAL A 30 -4.96 -9.03 1.41
C VAL A 30 -4.58 -8.86 -0.08
N PRO A 31 -5.36 -9.37 -1.07
CA PRO A 31 -5.00 -9.21 -2.49
C PRO A 31 -5.02 -7.75 -2.97
N ARG A 32 -5.87 -6.90 -2.36
CA ARG A 32 -5.95 -5.46 -2.69
C ARG A 32 -4.73 -4.67 -2.22
N VAL A 33 -4.07 -5.13 -1.15
CA VAL A 33 -2.84 -4.50 -0.63
C VAL A 33 -1.58 -5.03 -1.33
N MET A 34 -1.61 -6.28 -1.81
CA MET A 34 -0.44 -6.92 -2.44
C MET A 34 -0.21 -6.56 -3.91
N SER A 35 -1.15 -5.91 -4.58
CA SER A 35 -0.98 -5.39 -5.94
C SER A 35 -0.83 -3.87 -5.86
N ARG A 36 0.34 -3.27 -6.09
CA ARG A 36 0.75 -2.72 -7.40
C ARG A 36 2.21 -2.17 -7.39
N PRO A 37 3.24 -2.96 -7.02
CA PRO A 37 4.61 -2.48 -7.11
C PRO A 37 5.05 -2.21 -8.55
N ASP A 38 4.56 -2.98 -9.52
CA ASP A 38 4.99 -2.88 -10.93
C ASP A 38 4.46 -1.63 -11.64
N GLU A 39 3.17 -1.31 -11.48
CA GLU A 39 2.59 -0.08 -12.02
C GLU A 39 3.26 1.17 -11.41
N ALA A 40 3.49 1.16 -10.10
CA ALA A 40 4.19 2.25 -9.41
C ALA A 40 5.62 2.41 -9.92
N ARG A 41 6.31 1.30 -10.22
CA ARG A 41 7.67 1.30 -10.77
C ARG A 41 7.70 1.88 -12.18
N ILE A 42 6.74 1.55 -13.04
CA ILE A 42 6.64 2.11 -14.39
C ILE A 42 6.39 3.62 -14.33
N VAL A 43 5.45 4.07 -13.49
CA VAL A 43 5.16 5.50 -13.31
C VAL A 43 6.38 6.25 -12.80
N LYS A 44 7.10 5.68 -11.82
CA LYS A 44 8.34 6.26 -11.29
C LYS A 44 9.40 6.41 -12.38
N VAL A 45 9.65 5.36 -13.17
CA VAL A 45 10.64 5.43 -14.27
C VAL A 45 10.25 6.49 -15.30
N GLN A 46 8.97 6.62 -15.64
CA GLN A 46 8.52 7.68 -16.55
C GLN A 46 8.77 9.08 -15.96
N GLN A 47 8.56 9.26 -14.66
CA GLN A 47 8.87 10.53 -13.98
C GLN A 47 10.37 10.82 -13.96
N ASP A 48 11.19 9.82 -13.63
CA ASP A 48 12.65 9.95 -13.58
C ASP A 48 13.22 10.32 -14.95
N ILE A 49 12.73 9.70 -16.04
CA ILE A 49 13.14 10.04 -17.41
C ILE A 49 12.76 11.48 -17.74
N ARG A 50 11.53 11.93 -17.44
CA ARG A 50 11.11 13.31 -17.70
C ARG A 50 11.95 14.33 -16.93
N ALA A 51 12.23 14.04 -15.66
CA ALA A 51 13.08 14.88 -14.83
C ALA A 51 14.51 14.96 -15.40
N LEU A 52 15.07 13.84 -15.83
CA LEU A 52 16.39 13.79 -16.45
C LEU A 52 16.41 14.56 -17.77
N SER A 53 15.43 14.37 -18.66
CA SER A 53 15.33 15.12 -19.91
C SER A 53 15.25 16.62 -19.67
N ALA A 54 14.42 17.07 -18.71
CA ALA A 54 14.34 18.48 -18.37
C ALA A 54 15.66 19.03 -17.84
N ALA A 55 16.38 18.27 -17.00
CA ALA A 55 17.70 18.67 -16.52
C ALA A 55 18.73 18.76 -17.65
N LEU A 56 18.70 17.82 -18.60
CA LEU A 56 19.58 17.83 -19.77
C LEU A 56 19.26 19.00 -20.71
N ASP A 57 17.99 19.34 -20.90
CA ASP A 57 17.58 20.48 -21.72
C ASP A 57 17.99 21.81 -21.09
N LEU A 58 17.89 21.94 -19.77
CA LEU A 58 18.43 23.08 -19.03
C LEU A 58 19.95 23.17 -19.15
N TYR A 59 20.66 22.05 -18.97
CA TYR A 59 22.12 22.04 -19.15
C TYR A 59 22.51 22.50 -20.56
N LYS A 60 21.82 22.01 -21.58
CA LYS A 60 22.06 22.42 -22.96
C LYS A 60 21.70 23.88 -23.21
N LEU A 61 20.66 24.41 -22.56
CA LEU A 61 20.31 25.82 -22.67
C LEU A 61 21.44 26.70 -22.15
N ASP A 62 22.07 26.31 -21.05
CA ASP A 62 23.15 27.08 -20.42
C ASP A 62 24.51 26.89 -21.13
N ASN A 63 24.78 25.68 -21.65
CA ASN A 63 26.10 25.30 -22.17
C ASN A 63 26.14 25.12 -23.70
N PHE A 64 25.01 25.30 -24.39
CA PHE A 64 24.82 25.07 -25.83
C PHE A 64 25.11 23.64 -26.33
N VAL A 65 25.47 22.72 -25.43
CA VAL A 65 25.81 21.33 -25.72
C VAL A 65 25.26 20.42 -24.62
N TYR A 66 24.94 19.17 -24.94
CA TYR A 66 24.62 18.17 -23.92
C TYR A 66 25.90 17.73 -23.16
N PRO A 67 25.76 17.19 -21.94
CA PRO A 67 26.91 16.64 -21.21
C PRO A 67 27.57 15.48 -21.99
N SER A 68 28.89 15.40 -21.94
CA SER A 68 29.63 14.22 -22.41
C SER A 68 29.58 13.10 -21.36
N THR A 69 29.74 11.86 -21.81
CA THR A 69 29.82 10.65 -20.98
C THR A 69 31.01 10.66 -20.03
#